data_AF-A0A7C5KF56-F1
#
_entry.id   AF-A0A7C5KF56-F1
#
_cell.length_a   1.000
_cell.length_b   1.000
_cell.length_c   1.000
_cell.angle_alpha   90.00
_cell.angle_beta   90.00
_cell.angle_gamma   90.00
#
_symmetry.space_group_name_H-M   'P 1'
#
loop_
_entity.id
_entity.type
_entity.pdbx_description
1 polymer ?
#
loop_
_entity_poly.entity_id
_entity_poly.type
_entity_poly.pdbx_seq_one_letter_code
_entity_poly.pdbx_strand_id
1 'polypeptide(L)'
;ARSFLSLLSGASHLVVSGVWARSLSGKVPGKGGVETSRVRFRSLDRREIESYLEGGEWRGKAGAYALQGEASRFILEVEGEKENVIGLPRALTLFLLENLARPRGETSWTSERS
;
A
#
# COMPACT_ATOMS: atom_id res chain seq x y z
N ALA A 1 0.14 -10.67 -14.89
CA ALA A 1 0.66 -11.14 -13.59
C ALA A 1 2.13 -11.55 -13.68
N ARG A 2 2.49 -12.53 -14.53
CA ARG A 2 3.89 -12.96 -14.75
C ARG A 2 4.88 -11.80 -14.98
N SER A 3 4.54 -10.87 -15.88
CA SER A 3 5.42 -9.72 -16.19
C SER A 3 5.63 -8.80 -14.98
N PHE A 4 4.62 -8.59 -14.14
CA PHE A 4 4.78 -7.81 -12.91
C PHE A 4 5.72 -8.51 -11.94
N LEU A 5 5.49 -9.79 -11.63
CA LEU A 5 6.35 -10.56 -10.72
C LEU A 5 7.80 -10.65 -11.21
N SER A 6 8.00 -10.70 -12.54
CA SER A 6 9.34 -10.68 -13.13
C SER A 6 10.03 -9.32 -12.96
N LEU A 7 9.29 -8.21 -13.04
CA LEU A 7 9.82 -6.86 -12.78
C LEU A 7 10.12 -6.60 -11.30
N LEU A 8 9.29 -7.17 -10.41
CA LEU A 8 9.47 -7.04 -8.96
C LEU A 8 10.59 -7.96 -8.43
N SER A 9 10.85 -9.09 -9.11
CA SER A 9 11.89 -10.05 -8.74
C SER A 9 13.25 -9.37 -8.49
N GLY A 10 13.76 -9.51 -7.27
CA GLY A 10 15.05 -8.95 -6.86
C GLY A 10 15.10 -7.42 -6.77
N ALA A 11 13.94 -6.74 -6.88
CA ALA A 11 13.85 -5.29 -6.90
C ALA A 11 13.10 -4.75 -5.66
N SER A 12 13.27 -3.44 -5.44
CA SER A 12 12.43 -2.67 -4.54
C SER A 12 11.45 -1.82 -5.35
N HIS A 13 10.20 -1.73 -4.88
CA HIS A 13 9.18 -0.88 -5.48
C HIS A 13 8.41 -0.11 -4.40
N LEU A 14 7.76 0.96 -4.84
CA LEU A 14 6.92 1.79 -3.98
C LEU A 14 5.46 1.39 -4.13
N VAL A 15 4.76 1.31 -3.00
CA VAL A 15 3.32 1.20 -2.92
C VAL A 15 2.78 2.49 -2.36
N VAL A 16 1.98 3.18 -3.16
CA VAL A 16 1.47 4.52 -2.87
C VAL A 16 -0.05 4.44 -2.78
N SER A 17 -0.62 4.72 -1.61
CA SER A 17 -2.07 4.77 -1.40
C SER A 17 -2.54 6.15 -1.02
N GLY A 18 -3.49 6.68 -1.79
CA GLY A 18 -4.20 7.92 -1.47
C GLY A 18 -5.45 7.67 -0.64
N VAL A 19 -5.66 8.48 0.40
CA VAL A 19 -6.90 8.48 1.19
C VAL A 19 -7.55 9.84 1.08
N TRP A 20 -8.87 9.84 0.88
CA TRP A 20 -9.70 11.04 0.89
C TRP A 20 -10.88 10.88 1.85
N ALA A 21 -10.96 11.75 2.85
CA ALA A 21 -12.03 11.79 3.83
C ALA A 21 -12.94 13.00 3.56
N ARG A 22 -14.27 12.78 3.59
CA ARG A 22 -15.28 13.83 3.39
C ARG A 22 -16.39 13.68 4.42
N SER A 23 -16.78 14.80 5.05
CA SER A 23 -17.96 14.81 5.92
C SER A 23 -19.23 14.66 5.09
N LEU A 24 -20.14 13.81 5.55
CA LEU A 24 -21.45 13.61 4.92
C LEU A 24 -22.34 14.86 5.03
N SER A 25 -22.11 15.69 6.06
CA SER A 25 -22.86 16.94 6.24
C SER A 25 -22.56 17.99 5.16
N GLY A 26 -21.44 17.85 4.44
CA GLY A 26 -20.94 18.86 3.49
C GLY A 26 -20.48 20.17 4.13
N LYS A 27 -20.60 20.34 5.45
CA LYS A 27 -20.28 21.59 6.15
C LYS A 27 -18.79 21.82 6.34
N VAL A 28 -17.98 20.77 6.27
CA VAL A 28 -16.51 20.85 6.35
C VAL A 28 -15.89 20.35 5.05
N PRO A 29 -14.84 21.02 4.53
CA PRO A 29 -14.14 20.57 3.34
C PRO A 29 -13.54 19.17 3.51
N GLY A 30 -13.48 18.41 2.41
CA GLY A 30 -12.75 17.15 2.39
C GLY A 30 -11.24 17.36 2.58
N LYS A 31 -10.59 16.35 3.16
CA LYS A 31 -9.15 16.28 3.36
C LYS A 31 -8.62 15.00 2.74
N GLY A 32 -7.39 15.05 2.23
CA GLY A 32 -6.73 13.86 1.73
C GLY A 32 -5.24 13.89 2.03
N GLY A 33 -4.63 12.72 1.87
CA GLY A 33 -3.19 12.51 1.98
C GLY A 33 -2.80 11.25 1.22
N VAL A 34 -1.50 10.96 1.20
CA VAL A 34 -0.93 9.83 0.46
C VAL A 34 0.13 9.17 1.33
N GLU A 35 0.04 7.87 1.54
CA GLU A 35 1.10 7.09 2.20
C GLU A 35 1.93 6.31 1.19
N THR A 36 3.23 6.22 1.43
CA THR A 36 4.20 5.54 0.58
C THR A 36 5.02 4.55 1.40
N SER A 37 4.91 3.27 1.05
CA SER A 37 5.72 2.20 1.62
C SER A 37 6.62 1.60 0.55
N ARG A 38 7.83 1.19 0.91
CA ARG A 38 8.73 0.46 0.02
C ARG A 38 8.66 -1.02 0.34
N VAL A 39 8.55 -1.85 -0.70
CA VAL A 39 8.56 -3.30 -0.57
C VAL A 39 9.74 -3.84 -1.36
N ARG A 40 10.52 -4.73 -0.74
CA ARG A 40 11.67 -5.37 -1.38
C ARG A 40 11.38 -6.84 -1.59
N PHE A 41 11.51 -7.29 -2.83
CA PHE A 41 11.35 -8.70 -3.20
C PHE A 41 12.71 -9.39 -3.25
N ARG A 42 12.74 -10.67 -2.90
CA ARG A 42 13.88 -11.52 -3.25
C ARG A 42 13.85 -11.84 -4.73
N SER A 43 14.98 -12.31 -5.24
CA SER A 43 15.02 -12.91 -6.57
C SER A 43 14.11 -14.13 -6.61
N LEU A 44 13.20 -14.13 -7.58
CA LEU A 44 12.27 -15.20 -7.88
C LEU A 44 12.75 -15.94 -9.12
N ASP A 45 12.76 -17.26 -9.07
CA ASP A 45 12.95 -18.06 -10.26
C ASP A 45 11.64 -18.23 -11.05
N ARG A 46 11.75 -18.73 -12.27
CA ARG A 46 10.59 -18.94 -13.14
C ARG A 46 9.57 -19.92 -12.56
N ARG A 47 10.02 -20.99 -11.89
CA ARG A 47 9.13 -22.01 -11.33
C ARG A 47 8.32 -21.45 -10.18
N GLU A 48 8.92 -20.61 -9.34
CA GLU A 48 8.25 -19.93 -8.25
C GLU A 48 7.16 -18.99 -8.74
N ILE A 49 7.45 -18.23 -9.81
CA ILE A 49 6.47 -17.36 -10.45
C ILE A 49 5.31 -18.19 -11.00
N GLU A 50 5.56 -19.26 -11.76
CA GLU A 50 4.46 -20.09 -12.31
C GLU A 50 3.62 -20.72 -11.20
N SER A 51 4.26 -21.33 -10.19
CA SER A 51 3.56 -21.96 -9.06
C SER A 51 2.66 -20.97 -8.31
N TYR A 52 3.12 -19.73 -8.13
CA TYR A 52 2.28 -18.68 -7.53
C TYR A 52 1.10 -18.28 -8.43
N LEU A 53 1.31 -18.20 -9.73
CA LEU A 53 0.26 -17.83 -10.69
C LEU A 53 -0.85 -18.89 -10.78
N GLU A 54 -0.49 -20.17 -10.65
CA GLU A 54 -1.43 -21.30 -10.57
C GLU A 54 -2.37 -21.19 -9.37
N GLY A 55 -1.88 -20.68 -8.23
CA GLY A 55 -2.68 -20.44 -7.03
C GLY A 55 -3.74 -19.35 -7.16
N GLY A 56 -3.66 -18.48 -8.18
CA GLY A 56 -4.71 -17.51 -8.51
C GLY A 56 -4.88 -16.32 -7.56
N GLU A 57 -4.14 -16.26 -6.44
CA GLU A 57 -4.21 -15.19 -5.43
C GLU A 57 -3.96 -13.78 -6.01
N TRP A 58 -3.15 -13.70 -7.06
CA TRP A 58 -2.82 -12.45 -7.76
C TRP A 58 -4.02 -11.74 -8.40
N ARG A 59 -5.14 -12.44 -8.60
CA ARG A 59 -6.30 -11.91 -9.31
C ARG A 59 -6.92 -10.74 -8.53
N GLY A 60 -7.12 -9.62 -9.23
CA GLY A 60 -7.67 -8.41 -8.63
C GLY A 60 -6.73 -7.67 -7.67
N LYS A 61 -5.44 -8.06 -7.60
CA LYS A 61 -4.43 -7.41 -6.77
C LYS A 61 -3.56 -6.47 -7.60
N ALA A 62 -3.34 -5.26 -7.10
CA ALA A 62 -2.35 -4.34 -7.67
C ALA A 62 -0.95 -4.97 -7.60
N GLY A 63 -0.15 -4.85 -8.66
CA GLY A 63 1.17 -5.47 -8.72
C GLY A 63 1.15 -7.01 -8.83
N ALA A 64 -0.02 -7.62 -8.97
CA ALA A 64 -0.20 -9.07 -9.06
C ALA A 64 0.30 -9.86 -7.83
N TYR A 65 0.28 -9.26 -6.63
CA TYR A 65 0.62 -9.97 -5.38
C TYR A 65 -0.21 -9.47 -4.19
N ALA A 66 -0.33 -10.30 -3.14
CA ALA A 66 -0.97 -9.92 -1.88
C ALA A 66 0.02 -10.04 -0.71
N LEU A 67 0.28 -8.95 0.03
CA LEU A 67 1.24 -8.92 1.15
C LEU A 67 0.88 -9.93 2.26
N GLN A 68 -0.41 -10.14 2.54
CA GLN A 68 -0.89 -11.09 3.56
C GLN A 68 -1.15 -12.50 3.02
N GLY A 69 -0.75 -12.76 1.78
CA GLY A 69 -1.00 -14.00 1.07
C GLY A 69 0.24 -14.86 0.87
N GLU A 70 0.14 -15.82 -0.05
CA GLU A 70 1.23 -16.68 -0.51
C GLU A 70 2.43 -15.87 -1.03
N ALA A 71 2.19 -14.67 -1.57
CA ALA A 71 3.27 -13.80 -2.00
C ALA A 71 4.14 -13.23 -0.87
N SER A 72 3.72 -13.34 0.39
CA SER A 72 4.53 -12.92 1.55
C SER A 72 5.91 -13.59 1.58
N ARG A 73 6.02 -14.84 1.09
CA ARG A 73 7.29 -15.60 0.97
C ARG A 73 8.29 -15.01 -0.02
N PHE A 74 7.87 -14.06 -0.84
CA PHE A 74 8.71 -13.36 -1.82
C PHE A 74 9.28 -12.05 -1.27
N ILE A 75 8.78 -11.57 -0.13
CA ILE A 75 9.09 -10.26 0.40
C ILE A 75 10.22 -10.39 1.42
N LEU A 76 11.31 -9.67 1.16
CA LEU A 76 12.45 -9.57 2.08
C LEU A 76 12.19 -8.51 3.15
N GLU A 77 11.54 -7.41 2.77
CA GLU A 77 11.42 -6.24 3.62
C GLU A 77 10.25 -5.36 3.20
N VAL A 78 9.65 -4.71 4.19
CA VAL A 78 8.69 -3.62 4.00
C VAL A 78 9.16 -2.45 4.87
N GLU A 79 9.52 -1.35 4.23
CA GLU A 79 9.80 -0.07 4.88
C GLU A 79 8.55 0.81 4.81
N GLY A 80 8.12 1.37 5.94
CA GLY A 80 6.87 2.11 6.08
C GLY A 80 5.69 1.26 6.57
N GLU A 81 4.46 1.76 6.38
CA GLU A 81 3.24 1.13 6.91
C GLU A 81 2.86 -0.13 6.10
N LYS A 82 2.62 -1.26 6.76
CA LYS A 82 2.20 -2.51 6.09
C LYS A 82 0.75 -2.44 5.62
N GLU A 83 -0.10 -1.80 6.40
CA GLU A 83 -1.52 -1.57 6.10
C GLU A 83 -1.69 -0.74 4.82
N ASN A 84 -0.77 0.19 4.54
CA ASN A 84 -0.69 0.88 3.26
C ASN A 84 -0.48 -0.10 2.09
N VAL A 85 0.43 -1.07 2.23
CA VAL A 85 0.69 -2.09 1.21
C VAL A 85 -0.50 -3.04 1.03
N ILE A 86 -1.27 -3.29 2.10
CA ILE A 86 -2.49 -4.09 2.04
C ILE A 86 -3.62 -3.33 1.33
N GLY A 87 -3.64 -1.99 1.43
CA GLY A 87 -4.52 -1.11 0.65
C GLY A 87 -5.25 -0.04 1.44
N LEU A 88 -5.02 0.12 2.75
CA LEU A 88 -5.55 1.23 3.53
C LEU A 88 -4.51 1.70 4.55
N PRO A 89 -3.87 2.87 4.33
CA PRO A 89 -2.90 3.40 5.29
C PRO A 89 -3.64 3.86 6.55
N ARG A 90 -3.55 3.06 7.61
CA ARG A 90 -4.37 3.19 8.82
C ARG A 90 -4.00 4.46 9.58
N ALA A 91 -2.70 4.74 9.73
CA ALA A 91 -2.23 5.94 10.42
C ALA A 91 -2.73 7.22 9.73
N LEU A 92 -2.57 7.30 8.40
CA LEU A 92 -3.09 8.41 7.60
C LEU A 92 -4.62 8.50 7.69
N THR A 93 -5.32 7.37 7.60
CA THR A 93 -6.79 7.34 7.65
C THR A 93 -7.31 7.89 8.98
N LEU A 94 -6.77 7.41 10.11
CA LEU A 94 -7.15 7.90 11.43
C LEU A 94 -6.85 9.39 11.59
N PHE A 95 -5.66 9.82 11.17
CA PHE A 95 -5.29 11.23 11.18
C PHE A 95 -6.27 12.11 10.39
N LEU A 96 -6.67 11.70 9.18
CA LEU A 96 -7.63 12.44 8.37
C LEU A 96 -9.01 12.52 9.03
N LEU A 97 -9.46 11.43 9.67
CA LEU A 97 -10.75 11.38 10.37
C LEU A 97 -10.76 12.28 11.61
N GLU A 98 -9.73 12.20 12.45
CA GLU A 98 -9.59 13.04 13.65
C GLU A 98 -9.50 14.52 13.32
N ASN A 99 -8.84 14.86 12.21
CA ASN A 99 -8.62 16.24 11.81
C ASN A 99 -9.68 16.75 10.83
N LEU A 100 -10.70 15.97 10.45
CA LEU A 100 -11.67 16.35 9.42
C LEU A 100 -12.43 17.65 9.77
N ALA A 101 -12.74 17.85 11.05
CA ALA A 101 -13.46 19.03 11.54
C ALA A 101 -12.55 20.24 11.82
N ARG A 102 -11.21 20.07 11.82
CA ARG A 102 -10.28 21.17 12.05
C ARG A 102 -10.08 22.02 10.79
N PRO A 103 -10.04 23.36 10.90
CA PRO A 103 -9.78 24.24 9.74
C PRO A 103 -8.44 23.92 9.05
N ARG A 104 -8.34 24.20 7.75
CA ARG A 104 -7.11 24.03 6.95
C ARG A 104 -6.05 25.03 7.43
N GLY A 105 -5.26 24.64 8.42
CA GLY A 105 -4.17 25.50 8.90
C GLY A 105 -3.06 24.80 9.72
N GLU A 106 -3.27 23.58 10.21
CA GLU A 106 -2.44 23.11 11.35
C GLU A 106 -1.87 21.69 11.26
N THR A 107 -2.07 20.96 10.15
CA THR A 107 -1.72 19.54 10.15
C THR A 107 -1.16 19.10 8.80
N SER A 108 0.17 19.25 8.64
CA SER A 108 0.92 18.58 7.59
C SER A 108 1.08 17.11 7.98
N TRP A 109 0.55 16.22 7.15
CA TRP A 109 0.86 14.80 7.22
C TRP A 109 2.21 14.57 6.52
N THR A 110 3.14 13.90 7.19
CA THR A 110 4.44 13.50 6.66
C THR A 110 4.64 12.01 6.96
N SER A 111 5.03 11.23 5.95
CA SER A 111 5.22 9.77 6.02
C SER A 111 6.36 9.33 6.96
N GLU A 112 7.16 10.26 7.47
CA GLU A 112 8.36 10.00 8.29
C GLU A 112 8.08 9.68 9.77
N ARG A 113 6.82 9.52 10.19
CA ARG A 113 6.51 9.06 11.54
C ARG A 113 6.30 7.54 11.56
N SER A 114 7.38 6.77 11.48
CA SER A 114 7.44 5.35 11.89
C SER A 114 8.89 4.91 12.05
#